data_AF-A0A7C5HDW2-F1
#
_entry.id   AF-A0A7C5HDW2-F1
#
_cell.length_a   1.000
_cell.length_b   1.000
_cell.length_c   1.000
_cell.angle_alpha   90.00
_cell.angle_beta   90.00
_cell.angle_gamma   90.00
#
_symmetry.space_group_name_H-M   'P 1'
#
loop_
_entity.id
_entity.type
_entity.pdbx_description
1 polymer ?
#
loop_
_entity_poly.entity_id
_entity_poly.type
_entity_poly.pdbx_seq_one_letter_code
_entity_poly.pdbx_strand_id
1 'polypeptide(L)' 'MEINLVGEGLKFMVLGMAIVFVFLFVLVQVVKLQAMLISKFFPEKAPEAAPVSSNATDDAHHVAAIVAAVSEFRKNQ' A
#
# COMPACT_ATOMS: atom_id res chain seq x y z
N MET A 1 -58.05 -18.18 -8.09
CA MET A 1 -56.94 -17.21 -8.27
C MET A 1 -55.70 -18.02 -8.57
N GLU A 2 -55.27 -18.08 -9.83
CA GLU A 2 -54.05 -18.80 -10.20
C GLU A 2 -52.85 -17.97 -9.73
N ILE A 3 -52.20 -18.44 -8.68
CA ILE A 3 -50.97 -17.85 -8.18
C ILE A 3 -49.89 -18.21 -9.20
N ASN A 4 -49.38 -17.21 -9.93
CA ASN A 4 -48.38 -17.43 -10.96
C ASN A 4 -47.02 -17.71 -10.30
N LEU A 5 -46.82 -18.95 -9.86
CA LEU A 5 -45.68 -19.44 -9.07
C LEU A 5 -44.33 -19.05 -9.68
N VAL A 6 -44.24 -19.06 -11.02
CA VAL A 6 -43.03 -18.65 -11.75
C VAL A 6 -42.78 -17.14 -11.59
N GLY A 7 -43.82 -16.32 -11.73
CA GLY A 7 -43.72 -14.87 -11.52
C GLY A 7 -43.38 -14.51 -10.07
N GLU A 8 -43.83 -15.30 -9.11
CA GLU A 8 -43.53 -15.11 -7.69
C GLU A 8 -42.09 -15.56 -7.34
N GLY A 9 -41.63 -16.68 -7.89
CA GLY A 9 -40.23 -17.12 -7.79
C GLY A 9 -39.24 -16.11 -8.39
N LEU A 10 -39.59 -15.49 -9.53
CA LEU A 10 -38.76 -14.43 -10.13
C LEU A 10 -38.64 -13.20 -9.23
N LYS A 11 -39.73 -12.80 -8.54
CA LYS A 11 -39.69 -11.70 -7.56
C LYS A 11 -38.74 -12.02 -6.42
N PHE A 12 -38.78 -13.23 -5.88
CA PHE A 12 -37.88 -13.64 -4.80
C PHE A 12 -36.42 -13.74 -5.25
N MET A 13 -36.15 -14.15 -6.49
CA MET A 13 -34.80 -14.14 -7.06
C MET A 13 -34.23 -12.71 -7.13
N VAL A 14 -35.01 -11.76 -7.67
CA VAL A 14 -34.59 -10.36 -7.76
C VAL A 14 -34.43 -9.75 -6.37
N LEU A 15 -35.36 -10.04 -5.45
CA LEU A 15 -35.30 -9.58 -4.06
C LEU A 15 -34.03 -10.09 -3.36
N GLY A 16 -33.74 -11.38 -3.47
CA GLY A 16 -32.56 -12.00 -2.88
C GLY A 16 -31.26 -11.41 -3.43
N MET A 17 -31.17 -11.25 -4.76
CA MET A 17 -30.03 -10.60 -5.40
C MET A 17 -29.84 -9.16 -4.90
N ALA A 18 -30.92 -8.37 -4.85
CA ALA A 18 -30.86 -6.98 -4.39
C ALA A 18 -30.37 -6.87 -2.93
N ILE A 19 -30.86 -7.73 -2.04
CA ILE A 19 -30.44 -7.75 -0.63
C ILE A 19 -28.95 -8.07 -0.50
N VAL A 20 -28.44 -9.03 -1.28
CA VAL A 20 -27.00 -9.36 -1.28
C VAL A 20 -26.18 -8.16 -1.75
N PHE A 21 -26.59 -7.47 -2.81
CA PHE A 21 -25.88 -6.27 -3.27
C PHE A 21 -25.87 -5.16 -2.22
N VAL A 22 -27.01 -4.90 -1.55
CA VAL A 22 -27.08 -3.91 -0.47
C VAL A 22 -26.16 -4.30 0.68
N PHE A 23 -26.16 -5.58 1.07
CA PHE A 23 -25.30 -6.08 2.13
C PHE A 23 -23.81 -5.93 1.81
N LEU A 24 -23.39 -6.32 0.60
CA LEU A 24 -22.02 -6.14 0.15
C LEU A 24 -21.62 -4.66 0.07
N PHE A 25 -22.52 -3.79 -0.41
CA PHE A 25 -22.28 -2.35 -0.44
C PHE A 25 -22.04 -1.79 0.97
N VAL A 26 -22.85 -2.19 1.95
CA VAL A 26 -22.65 -1.81 3.35
C VAL A 26 -21.32 -2.32 3.88
N LEU A 27 -20.94 -3.57 3.60
CA LEU A 27 -19.64 -4.11 4.00
C LEU A 27 -18.47 -3.30 3.43
N VAL A 28 -18.51 -2.97 2.15
CA VAL A 28 -17.48 -2.12 1.52
C VAL A 28 -17.39 -0.76 2.21
N GLN A 29 -18.53 -0.14 2.52
CA GLN A 29 -18.54 1.14 3.23
C GLN A 29 -17.96 1.03 4.65
N VAL A 30 -18.24 -0.04 5.39
CA VAL A 30 -17.65 -0.29 6.71
C VAL A 30 -16.14 -0.45 6.63
N VAL A 31 -15.64 -1.25 5.68
CA VAL A 31 -14.19 -1.44 5.48
C VAL A 31 -13.52 -0.11 5.11
N LYS A 32 -14.15 0.71 4.27
CA LYS A 32 -13.64 2.05 3.94
C LYS A 32 -13.62 2.98 5.15
N LEU A 33 -14.64 2.93 6.00
CA LEU A 33 -14.70 3.71 7.23
C LEU A 33 -13.60 3.28 8.21
N GLN A 34 -13.38 1.97 8.34
CA GLN A 34 -12.26 1.42 9.12
C GLN A 34 -10.92 1.90 8.56
N ALA A 35 -10.69 1.83 7.25
CA ALA A 35 -9.45 2.31 6.63
C ALA A 35 -9.23 3.81 6.88
N MET A 36 -10.28 4.64 6.78
CA MET A 36 -10.22 6.06 7.09
C MET A 36 -9.88 6.29 8.57
N LEU A 37 -10.54 5.55 9.48
CA LEU A 37 -10.31 5.66 10.91
C LEU A 37 -8.87 5.27 11.27
N ILE A 38 -8.38 4.15 10.73
CA ILE A 38 -7.00 3.70 10.91
C ILE A 38 -6.04 4.75 10.38
N SER A 39 -6.21 5.25 9.15
CA SER A 39 -5.32 6.28 8.58
C SER A 39 -5.25 7.58 9.40
N LYS A 40 -6.33 7.92 10.12
CA LYS A 40 -6.42 9.15 10.92
C LYS A 40 -5.86 8.98 12.33
N PHE A 41 -6.11 7.84 12.98
CA PHE A 41 -5.68 7.60 14.37
C PHE A 41 -4.32 6.87 14.46
N PHE A 42 -4.01 6.06 13.45
CA PHE A 42 -2.73 5.37 13.25
C PHE A 42 -2.21 5.69 11.85
N PRO A 43 -1.81 6.96 11.59
CA PRO A 43 -1.17 7.29 10.34
C PRO A 43 0.06 6.40 10.20
N GLU A 44 -0.02 5.45 9.27
CA GLU A 44 1.11 4.62 8.92
C GLU A 44 2.15 5.59 8.37
N LYS A 45 3.25 5.79 9.11
CA LYS A 45 4.37 6.59 8.64
C LYS A 45 4.77 5.93 7.33
N ALA A 46 4.49 6.58 6.21
CA ALA A 46 4.91 6.11 4.89
C ALA A 46 6.36 5.67 5.05
N PRO A 47 6.78 4.53 4.48
CA PRO A 47 8.20 4.22 4.43
C PRO A 47 8.83 5.44 3.79
N GLU A 48 9.51 6.22 4.63
CA GLU A 48 10.26 7.39 4.23
C GLU A 48 11.16 6.82 3.16
N ALA A 49 10.89 7.16 1.89
CA ALA A 49 11.76 6.74 0.80
C ALA A 49 13.14 7.13 1.30
N ALA A 50 13.95 6.10 1.61
CA ALA A 50 15.22 6.31 2.28
C ALA A 50 15.88 7.44 1.50
N PRO A 51 16.34 8.53 2.17
CA PRO A 51 16.99 9.59 1.45
C PRO A 51 18.03 8.89 0.59
N VAL A 52 17.90 9.02 -0.74
CA VAL A 52 18.94 8.57 -1.65
C VAL A 52 20.12 9.37 -1.20
N SER A 53 20.96 8.73 -0.39
CA SER A 53 22.05 9.40 0.27
C SER A 53 22.84 10.00 -0.86
N SER A 54 23.01 11.32 -0.84
CA SER A 54 23.92 12.01 -1.74
C SER A 54 25.34 11.62 -1.31
N ASN A 55 25.68 10.34 -1.47
CA ASN A 55 26.97 9.75 -1.13
C ASN A 55 28.07 10.18 -2.09
N ALA A 56 27.77 11.02 -3.09
CA ALA A 56 28.77 11.52 -4.03
C ALA A 56 29.97 12.16 -3.32
N THR A 57 29.76 12.83 -2.18
CA THR A 57 30.86 13.38 -1.37
C THR A 57 31.56 12.31 -0.54
N ASP A 58 30.82 11.35 0.03
CA ASP A 58 31.37 10.31 0.90
C ASP A 58 32.20 9.29 0.10
N ASP A 59 31.74 8.95 -1.11
CA ASP A 59 32.45 8.15 -2.11
C ASP A 59 33.72 8.85 -2.57
N ALA A 60 33.68 10.17 -2.81
CA ALA A 60 34.86 10.95 -3.17
C ALA A 60 35.91 10.97 -2.04
N HIS A 61 35.47 11.07 -0.78
CA HIS A 61 36.36 10.97 0.38
C HIS A 61 36.98 9.58 0.53
N HIS A 62 36.22 8.51 0.29
CA HIS A 62 36.72 7.13 0.32
C HIS A 62 37.77 6.90 -0.77
N VAL A 63 37.49 7.34 -2.00
CA VAL A 63 38.45 7.24 -3.11
C VAL A 63 39.72 8.03 -2.82
N ALA A 64 39.60 9.25 -2.27
CA ALA A 64 40.76 10.07 -1.90
C ALA A 64 41.62 9.40 -0.81
N ALA A 65 41.00 8.77 0.19
CA ALA A 65 41.70 8.06 1.24
C ALA A 65 42.47 6.84 0.70
N ILE A 66 41.86 6.07 -0.22
CA ILE A 66 42.52 4.93 -0.87
C ILE A 66 43.72 5.39 -1.71
N VAL A 67 43.55 6.46 -2.51
CA VAL A 67 44.63 7.01 -3.34
C VAL A 67 45.79 7.53 -2.47
N ALA A 68 45.48 8.20 -1.36
CA ALA A 68 46.50 8.65 -0.41
C ALA A 68 47.29 7.47 0.17
N ALA A 69 46.59 6.42 0.64
CA ALA A 69 47.23 5.23 1.19
C ALA A 69 48.13 4.51 0.17
N VAL A 70 47.68 4.36 -1.08
CA VAL A 70 48.47 3.74 -2.16
C VAL A 70 49.68 4.59 -2.53
N SER A 71 49.53 5.92 -2.60
CA SER A 71 50.62 6.82 -2.93
C SER A 71 51.72 6.82 -1.87
N GLU A 72 51.34 6.75 -0.58
CA GLU A 72 52.27 6.67 0.54
C GLU A 72 52.99 5.32 0.57
N PHE A 73 52.29 4.22 0.33
CA PHE A 73 52.91 2.89 0.22
C PHE A 73 53.95 2.84 -0.90
N ARG A 74 53.64 3.40 -2.07
CA ARG A 74 54.54 3.42 -3.23
C ARG A 74 55.74 4.36 -3.07
N LYS A 75 55.65 5.31 -2.13
CA LYS A 75 56.75 6.22 -1.79
C LYS A 75 57.68 5.63 -0.71
N ASN A 76 57.14 4.75 0.13
CA ASN A 76 57.87 4.03 1.18
C ASN A 76 58.35 2.62 0.74
N GLN A 77 58.08 2.22 -0.52
CA GLN A 77 58.75 1.12 -1.23
C GLN A 77 59.84 1.68 -2.14
#